data_AF-A0A9P4L493-F1
#
_entry.id   AF-A0A9P4L493-F1
#
_cell.length_a   1.000
_cell.length_b   1.000
_cell.length_c   1.000
_cell.angle_alpha   90.00
_cell.angle_beta   90.00
_cell.angle_gamma   90.00
#
_symmetry.space_group_name_H-M   'P 1'
#
loop_
_entity.id
_entity.type
_entity.pdbx_description
1 polymer ?
#
loop_
_entity_poly.entity_id
_entity_poly.type
_entity_poly.pdbx_seq_one_letter_code
_entity_poly.pdbx_strand_id
1 'polypeptide(L)'
;INSIQNQLKEWSPTAGNTPAMAEKLMQLHRNEGLEGFMDVAYGFTALAYNTVGDSKKAVQFAKKAKEAVLMKDGKWAPNLGVWNELLADPKKHWSYRWSL
;
A
#
# COMPACT_ATOMS: atom_id res chain seq x y z
N ILE A 1 10.29 -7.28 17.75
CA ILE A 1 10.36 -5.82 17.51
C ILE A 1 11.46 -5.43 16.50
N ASN A 2 12.65 -6.03 16.50
CA ASN A 2 13.75 -5.67 15.57
C ASN A 2 13.54 -6.07 14.08
N SER A 3 12.61 -6.98 13.77
CA SER A 3 12.35 -7.47 12.40
C SER A 3 11.72 -6.39 11.50
N ILE A 4 10.64 -5.76 11.97
CA ILE A 4 9.86 -4.78 11.20
C ILE A 4 10.70 -3.55 10.82
N GLN A 5 11.51 -3.03 11.75
CA GLN A 5 12.36 -1.88 11.46
C GLN A 5 13.44 -2.21 10.41
N ASN A 6 13.94 -3.45 10.40
CA ASN A 6 14.89 -3.91 9.39
C ASN A 6 14.19 -4.15 8.04
N GLN A 7 12.98 -4.72 8.05
CA GLN A 7 12.16 -4.90 6.84
C GLN A 7 11.74 -3.56 6.24
N LEU A 8 11.31 -2.58 7.04
CA LEU A 8 10.99 -1.22 6.58
C LEU A 8 12.23 -0.47 6.06
N LYS A 9 13.42 -0.76 6.60
CA LYS A 9 14.70 -0.22 6.09
C LYS A 9 15.12 -0.85 4.75
N GLU A 10 14.92 -2.15 4.58
CA GLU A 10 15.11 -2.85 3.30
C GLU A 10 14.07 -2.41 2.27
N TRP A 11 12.87 -2.06 2.73
CA TRP A 11 11.78 -1.51 1.95
C TRP A 11 12.04 -0.04 1.63
N SER A 12 13.11 0.20 0.88
CA SER A 12 13.46 1.50 0.30
C SER A 12 12.47 1.88 -0.82
N PRO A 13 12.12 3.17 -0.98
CA PRO A 13 11.33 3.69 -2.10
C PRO A 13 11.87 3.31 -3.49
N THR A 14 13.15 2.95 -3.59
CA THR A 14 13.81 2.49 -4.83
C THR A 14 13.64 1.00 -5.13
N ALA A 15 13.25 0.17 -4.16
CA ALA A 15 13.11 -1.29 -4.34
C ALA A 15 11.66 -1.79 -4.15
N GLY A 16 10.86 -1.14 -3.29
CA GLY A 16 9.53 -1.61 -2.86
C GLY A 16 8.39 -1.51 -3.88
N ASN A 17 8.66 -1.09 -5.12
CA ASN A 17 7.61 -0.77 -6.10
C ASN A 17 7.15 -1.96 -6.94
N THR A 18 7.71 -3.15 -6.71
CA THR A 18 7.24 -4.36 -7.40
C THR A 18 6.08 -5.00 -6.63
N PRO A 19 5.05 -5.51 -7.32
CA PRO A 19 3.96 -6.21 -6.67
C PRO A 19 4.40 -7.37 -5.79
N ALA A 20 5.43 -8.12 -6.20
CA ALA A 20 5.94 -9.26 -5.43
C ALA A 20 6.50 -8.85 -4.06
N MET A 21 7.23 -7.73 -3.98
CA MET A 21 7.74 -7.22 -2.70
C MET A 21 6.62 -6.71 -1.80
N ALA A 22 5.62 -6.04 -2.36
CA ALA A 22 4.47 -5.58 -1.58
C ALA A 22 3.61 -6.76 -1.06
N GLU A 23 3.49 -7.85 -1.82
CA GLU A 23 2.84 -9.07 -1.36
C GLU A 23 3.62 -9.76 -0.24
N LYS A 24 4.96 -9.81 -0.34
CA LYS A 24 5.81 -10.28 0.75
C LYS A 24 5.63 -9.46 2.03
N LEU A 25 5.50 -8.14 1.91
CA LEU A 25 5.22 -7.27 3.06
C LEU A 25 3.90 -7.59 3.75
N MET A 26 2.84 -7.87 2.98
CA MET A 26 1.55 -8.31 3.54
C MET A 26 1.67 -9.65 4.27
N GLN A 27 2.43 -10.61 3.74
CA GLN A 27 2.66 -11.89 4.42
C GLN A 27 3.42 -11.69 5.73
N LEU A 28 4.41 -10.82 5.75
CA LEU A 28 5.19 -10.49 6.95
C LEU A 28 4.31 -9.87 8.04
N HIS A 29 3.43 -8.92 7.68
CA HIS A 29 2.49 -8.34 8.65
C HIS A 29 1.60 -9.41 9.29
N ARG A 30 1.11 -10.38 8.51
CA ARG A 30 0.30 -11.49 9.03
C ARG A 30 1.12 -12.44 9.92
N ASN A 31 2.31 -12.80 9.48
CA ASN A 31 3.17 -13.72 10.23
C ASN A 31 3.61 -13.14 11.59
N GLU A 32 3.73 -11.81 11.67
CA GLU A 32 4.11 -11.10 12.89
C GLU A 32 2.92 -10.63 13.74
N GLY A 33 1.67 -10.96 13.36
CA GLY A 33 0.47 -10.60 14.12
C GLY A 33 0.15 -9.09 14.09
N LEU A 34 0.50 -8.42 12.98
CA LEU A 34 0.35 -6.97 12.78
C LEU A 34 -0.88 -6.63 11.95
N GLU A 35 -1.97 -7.38 12.09
CA GLU A 35 -3.20 -7.18 11.34
C GLU A 35 -3.76 -5.75 11.49
N GLY A 36 -3.51 -5.12 12.65
CA GLY A 36 -3.88 -3.73 12.92
C GLY A 36 -3.11 -2.67 12.11
N PHE A 37 -2.02 -3.04 11.44
CA PHE A 37 -1.17 -2.16 10.62
C PHE A 37 -1.20 -2.55 9.13
N MET A 38 -2.23 -3.29 8.71
CA MET A 38 -2.38 -3.71 7.32
C MET A 38 -2.69 -2.56 6.35
N ASP A 39 -3.07 -1.38 6.85
CA ASP A 39 -3.21 -0.16 6.05
C ASP A 39 -1.94 0.17 5.27
N VAL A 40 -0.77 0.03 5.91
CA VAL A 40 0.54 0.25 5.30
C VAL A 40 0.80 -0.78 4.20
N ALA A 41 0.65 -2.07 4.51
CA ALA A 41 0.94 -3.14 3.57
C ALA A 41 -0.02 -3.13 2.35
N TYR A 42 -1.30 -2.86 2.58
CA TYR A 42 -2.27 -2.69 1.49
C TYR A 42 -1.96 -1.45 0.66
N GLY A 43 -1.59 -0.35 1.29
CA GLY A 43 -1.25 0.89 0.59
C GLY A 43 -0.10 0.71 -0.39
N PHE A 44 0.99 0.09 0.06
CA PHE A 44 2.13 -0.19 -0.81
C PHE A 44 1.81 -1.19 -1.92
N THR A 45 0.96 -2.17 -1.64
CA THR A 45 0.50 -3.11 -2.67
C THR A 45 -0.33 -2.39 -3.73
N ALA A 46 -1.20 -1.45 -3.34
CA ALA A 46 -1.97 -0.63 -4.26
C ALA A 46 -1.07 0.20 -5.18
N LEU A 47 -0.07 0.87 -4.61
CA LEU A 47 0.87 1.69 -5.35
C LEU A 47 1.71 0.84 -6.31
N ALA A 48 2.30 -0.26 -5.84
CA ALA A 48 3.13 -1.16 -6.64
C ALA A 48 2.37 -1.72 -7.87
N TYR A 49 1.11 -2.10 -7.70
CA TYR A 49 0.29 -2.54 -8.83
C TYR A 49 -0.02 -1.42 -9.81
N ASN A 50 -0.23 -0.20 -9.33
CA ASN A 50 -0.49 0.94 -10.22
C ASN A 50 0.77 1.35 -11.01
N THR A 51 1.94 1.25 -10.38
CA THR A 51 3.26 1.47 -11.00
C THR A 51 3.48 0.55 -12.20
N VAL A 52 3.09 -0.73 -12.11
CA VAL A 52 3.20 -1.67 -13.24
C VAL A 52 2.01 -1.61 -14.20
N GLY A 53 1.06 -0.70 -13.97
CA GLY A 53 -0.12 -0.49 -14.82
C GLY A 53 -1.28 -1.46 -14.59
N ASP A 54 -1.21 -2.32 -13.57
CA ASP A 54 -2.33 -3.16 -13.13
C ASP A 54 -3.27 -2.37 -12.22
N SER A 55 -4.01 -1.44 -12.83
CA SER A 55 -4.96 -0.59 -12.13
C SER A 55 -6.08 -1.39 -11.45
N LYS A 56 -6.38 -2.62 -11.92
CA LYS A 56 -7.43 -3.45 -11.32
C LYS A 56 -7.00 -3.91 -9.92
N LYS A 57 -5.78 -4.45 -9.79
CA LYS A 57 -5.24 -4.81 -8.48
C LYS A 57 -4.93 -3.58 -7.64
N ALA A 58 -4.45 -2.50 -8.24
CA ALA A 58 -4.25 -1.24 -7.52
C ALA A 58 -5.53 -0.78 -6.79
N VAL A 59 -6.66 -0.74 -7.50
CA VAL A 59 -7.97 -0.38 -6.93
C VAL A 59 -8.40 -1.36 -5.83
N GLN A 60 -8.20 -2.67 -6.02
CA GLN A 60 -8.54 -3.68 -5.02
C GLN A 60 -7.81 -3.40 -3.69
N PHE A 61 -6.51 -3.14 -3.75
CA PHE A 61 -5.72 -2.90 -2.54
C PHE A 61 -5.92 -1.50 -1.97
N ALA A 62 -6.18 -0.48 -2.79
CA ALA A 62 -6.52 0.86 -2.31
C ALA A 62 -7.82 0.88 -1.50
N LYS A 63 -8.83 0.06 -1.87
CA LYS A 63 -10.04 -0.13 -1.06
C LYS A 63 -9.71 -0.69 0.32
N LYS A 64 -8.89 -1.74 0.38
CA LYS A 64 -8.46 -2.35 1.64
C LYS A 64 -7.64 -1.40 2.51
N ALA A 65 -6.74 -0.63 1.90
CA ALA A 65 -5.95 0.39 2.59
C ALA A 65 -6.88 1.46 3.19
N LYS A 66 -7.82 1.99 2.40
CA LYS A 66 -8.81 2.96 2.84
C LYS A 66 -9.66 2.42 4.00
N GLU A 67 -10.17 1.20 3.89
CA GLU A 67 -10.96 0.54 4.95
C GLU A 67 -10.16 0.40 6.25
N ALA A 68 -8.90 -0.06 6.16
CA ALA A 68 -8.02 -0.21 7.31
C ALA A 68 -7.69 1.14 7.98
N VAL A 69 -7.41 2.18 7.20
CA VAL A 69 -7.21 3.56 7.72
C VAL A 69 -8.48 4.05 8.42
N LEU A 70 -9.66 3.87 7.81
CA LEU A 70 -10.92 4.30 8.41
C LEU A 70 -11.20 3.58 9.73
N MET A 71 -10.87 2.30 9.83
CA MET A 71 -11.04 1.52 11.06
C MET A 71 -10.06 1.95 12.15
N LYS A 72 -8.81 2.28 11.79
CA LYS A 72 -7.74 2.63 12.73
C LYS A 72 -7.81 4.10 13.20
N ASP A 73 -7.94 5.02 12.25
CA ASP A 73 -7.74 6.47 12.45
C ASP A 73 -9.01 7.29 12.20
N GLY A 74 -10.07 6.68 11.64
CA GLY A 74 -11.34 7.35 11.36
C GLY A 74 -11.34 8.22 10.10
N LYS A 75 -12.48 8.86 9.84
CA LYS A 75 -12.76 9.62 8.61
C LYS A 75 -11.93 10.89 8.39
N TRP A 76 -11.25 11.35 9.44
CA TRP A 76 -10.41 12.57 9.41
C TRP A 76 -8.93 12.26 9.19
N ALA A 77 -8.60 10.99 8.92
CA ALA A 77 -7.24 10.59 8.70
C ALA A 77 -6.66 11.31 7.45
N PRO A 78 -5.50 11.99 7.58
CA PRO A 78 -4.92 12.78 6.49
C PRO A 78 -4.59 11.93 5.27
N ASN A 79 -4.33 10.64 5.49
CA ASN A 79 -3.88 9.70 4.46
C ASN A 79 -5.04 9.15 3.60
N LEU A 80 -6.28 9.56 3.82
CA LEU A 80 -7.42 9.10 2.99
C LEU A 80 -7.42 9.72 1.59
N GLY A 81 -6.80 10.90 1.43
CA GLY A 81 -6.72 11.60 0.14
C GLY A 81 -6.11 10.76 -0.97
N VAL A 82 -4.94 10.15 -0.70
CA VAL A 82 -4.22 9.33 -1.69
C VAL A 82 -5.05 8.14 -2.18
N TRP A 83 -5.81 7.49 -1.29
CA TRP A 83 -6.67 6.38 -1.68
C TRP A 83 -7.90 6.86 -2.45
N ASN A 84 -8.48 8.00 -2.06
CA ASN A 84 -9.61 8.57 -2.78
C ASN A 84 -9.22 8.97 -4.22
N GLU A 85 -8.04 9.56 -4.41
CA GLU A 85 -7.52 9.92 -5.72
C GLU A 85 -7.27 8.69 -6.60
N LEU A 86 -6.61 7.65 -6.06
CA LEU A 86 -6.36 6.41 -6.78
C LEU A 86 -7.66 5.70 -7.15
N LEU A 87 -8.65 5.70 -6.26
CA LEU A 87 -9.96 5.09 -6.51
C LEU A 87 -10.82 5.89 -7.49
N ALA A 88 -10.62 7.21 -7.58
CA ALA A 88 -11.36 8.06 -8.52
C ALA A 88 -10.90 7.85 -9.97
N ASP A 89 -9.59 7.85 -10.20
CA ASP A 89 -9.02 7.53 -11.51
C ASP A 89 -7.61 6.95 -11.35
N PRO A 90 -7.47 5.61 -11.33
CA PRO A 90 -6.18 4.97 -11.07
C PRO A 90 -5.16 5.27 -12.17
N LYS A 91 -5.58 5.62 -13.39
CA LYS A 91 -4.67 5.93 -14.50
C LYS A 91 -4.18 7.39 -14.50
N LYS A 92 -4.90 8.29 -13.82
CA LYS A 92 -4.46 9.69 -13.60
C LYS A 92 -3.74 9.89 -12.27
N HIS A 93 -3.85 8.94 -11.35
CA HIS A 93 -3.12 8.96 -10.10
C HIS A 93 -1.60 9.00 -10.36
N TRP A 94 -0.86 9.76 -9.54
CA TRP A 94 0.59 9.98 -9.73
C TRP A 94 1.37 8.67 -9.82
N SER A 95 0.95 7.61 -9.13
CA SER A 95 1.64 6.32 -9.16
C SER A 95 1.45 5.52 -10.46
N TYR A 96 0.55 5.92 -11.36
CA TYR A 96 0.27 5.15 -12.57
C TYR A 96 1.46 5.14 -13.52
N ARG A 97 1.98 3.95 -13.83
CA ARG A 97 3.15 3.79 -14.72
C ARG A 97 4.32 4.71 -14.33
N TRP A 98 4.44 5.02 -13.05
CA TRP A 98 5.56 5.80 -12.54
C TRP A 98 6.83 4.97 -12.72
N SER A 99 7.65 5.29 -13.72
CA SER A 99 9.00 4.73 -13.80
C SER A 99 9.92 5.56 -12.93
N LEU A 100 10.66 4.90 -12.03
CA LEU A 100 11.86 5.49 -11.43
C LEU A 100 12.97 5.58 -12.46
#